data_AF-A0A6G9YHR0-F1
#
_entry.id   AF-A0A6G9YHR0-F1
#
_cell.length_a   1.000
_cell.length_b   1.000
_cell.length_c   1.000
_cell.angle_alpha   90.00
_cell.angle_beta   90.00
_cell.angle_gamma   90.00
#
_symmetry.space_group_name_H-M   'P 1'
#
loop_
_entity.id
_entity.type
_entity.pdbx_description
1 polymer ?
#
loop_
_entity_poly.entity_id
_entity_poly.type
_entity_poly.pdbx_seq_one_letter_code
_entity_poly.pdbx_strand_id
1 'polypeptide(L)' 'MTDSVADFPEAGDVDFDENQNKIVYDGARWVAMEEPPEADPRARIRHDPN' A
#
# COMPACT_ATOMS: atom_id res chain seq x y z
N MET A 1 33.99 3.21 3.56
CA MET A 1 33.00 2.41 4.32
C MET A 1 31.70 3.18 4.16
N THR A 2 30.72 2.60 3.46
CA THR A 2 29.44 3.27 3.21
C THR A 2 28.75 3.44 4.55
N ASP A 3 28.56 4.69 4.95
CA ASP A 3 27.76 5.08 6.10
C ASP A 3 26.36 4.51 5.85
N SER A 4 26.03 3.39 6.48
CA SER A 4 24.65 2.94 6.61
C SER A 4 24.02 3.87 7.62
N VAL A 5 23.68 5.08 7.18
CA VAL A 5 22.66 5.87 7.85
C VAL A 5 21.48 4.93 8.00
N ALA A 6 21.07 4.68 9.25
CA ALA A 6 19.76 4.13 9.48
C ALA A 6 18.80 5.20 8.92
N ASP A 7 18.38 5.00 7.67
CA ASP A 7 17.39 5.82 7.03
C ASP A 7 16.12 5.58 7.84
N PHE A 8 15.83 6.53 8.74
CA PHE A 8 14.59 6.50 9.46
C PHE A 8 13.50 6.70 8.42
N PRO A 9 12.49 5.83 8.35
CA PRO A 9 11.47 5.96 7.32
C PRO A 9 10.81 7.34 7.43
N GLU A 10 10.66 8.00 6.28
CA GLU A 10 9.96 9.28 6.16
C GLU A 10 8.47 9.04 5.87
N ALA A 11 7.62 9.98 6.28
CA ALA A 11 6.19 9.87 6.01
C ALA A 11 5.94 9.85 4.49
N GLY A 12 5.31 8.77 4.01
CA GLY A 12 5.10 8.51 2.59
C GLY A 12 6.03 7.45 2.00
N ASP A 13 7.03 6.98 2.75
CA ASP A 13 7.87 5.85 2.34
C ASP A 13 7.03 4.59 2.16
N VAL A 14 7.43 3.79 1.17
CA VAL A 14 6.75 2.58 0.75
C VAL A 14 7.67 1.39 0.95
N ASP A 15 7.15 0.35 1.59
CA ASP A 15 7.83 -0.93 1.76
C ASP A 15 6.81 -2.08 1.58
N PHE A 16 7.25 -3.32 1.78
CA PHE A 16 6.43 -4.52 1.68
C PHE A 16 6.56 -5.37 2.95
N ASP A 17 5.44 -5.87 3.45
CA ASP A 17 5.44 -6.80 4.58
C ASP A 17 5.92 -8.21 4.18
N GLU A 18 5.98 -9.12 5.15
CA GLU A 18 6.37 -10.53 4.94
C GLU A 18 5.48 -11.29 3.95
N ASN A 19 4.26 -10.78 3.72
CA ASN A 19 3.28 -11.33 2.80
C ASN A 19 3.27 -10.61 1.44
N GLN A 20 4.23 -9.70 1.20
CA GLN A 20 4.32 -8.85 0.03
C GLN A 20 3.16 -7.85 -0.13
N ASN A 21 2.46 -7.53 0.97
CA ASN A 21 1.49 -6.45 0.98
C ASN A 21 2.22 -5.11 1.04
N LYS A 22 1.76 -4.16 0.24
CA LYS A 22 2.28 -2.79 0.26
C LYS A 22 1.95 -2.10 1.59
N ILE A 23 2.97 -1.63 2.28
CA ILE A 23 2.87 -0.83 3.51
C ILE A 23 3.44 0.57 3.27
N VAL A 24 2.85 1.58 3.90
CA VAL A 24 3.25 2.98 3.82
C VAL A 24 3.54 3.51 5.21
N TYR A 25 4.66 4.22 5.39
CA TYR A 25 4.97 4.85 6.66
C TYR A 25 4.18 6.15 6.82
N ASP A 26 3.35 6.26 7.88
CA ASP A 26 2.52 7.45 8.14
C ASP A 26 3.26 8.57 8.90
N GLY A 27 4.55 8.39 9.20
CA GLY A 27 5.34 9.27 10.06
C GLY A 27 5.43 8.81 11.52
N ALA A 28 4.66 7.80 11.91
CA ALA A 28 4.72 7.17 13.23
C ALA A 28 4.88 5.64 13.14
N ARG A 29 4.23 5.01 12.16
CA ARG A 29 4.21 3.55 11.96
C ARG A 29 3.98 3.18 10.50
N TRP A 30 4.33 1.94 10.18
CA TRP A 30 3.95 1.32 8.90
C TRP A 30 2.47 0.92 8.94
N VAL A 31 1.72 1.35 7.93
CA VAL A 31 0.29 1.09 7.77
C VAL A 31 0.09 0.37 6.44
N ALA A 32 -0.68 -0.72 6.44
CA ALA A 32 -1.04 -1.41 5.20
C ALA A 32 -1.81 -0.45 4.28
N MET A 33 -1.32 -0.32 3.06
CA MET A 33 -2.11 0.27 2.00
C MET A 33 -3.07 -0.84 1.59
N GLU A 34 -4.27 -0.86 2.19
CA GLU A 34 -5.36 -1.66 1.65
C GLU A 34 -5.58 -1.15 0.23
N GLU A 35 -4.99 -1.85 -0.75
CA GLU A 35 -5.37 -1.63 -2.13
C GLU A 35 -6.89 -1.79 -2.15
N PRO A 36 -7.63 -0.78 -2.65
CA PRO A 36 -9.07 -0.93 -2.78
C PRO A 36 -9.27 -2.26 -3.51
N PRO A 37 -10.07 -3.19 -2.97
CA PRO A 37 -10.23 -4.53 -3.56
C PRO A 37 -10.46 -4.29 -5.03
N GLU A 38 -9.52 -4.76 -5.87
CA GLU A 38 -9.43 -4.48 -7.31
C GLU A 38 -10.84 -4.22 -7.79
N ALA A 39 -11.17 -2.96 -8.12
CA ALA A 39 -12.53 -2.56 -8.41
C ALA A 39 -13.07 -3.57 -9.41
N ASP A 40 -13.86 -4.53 -8.90
CA ASP A 40 -14.04 -5.80 -9.60
C ASP A 40 -14.53 -5.41 -10.99
N PRO A 41 -13.81 -5.73 -12.08
CA PRO A 41 -14.25 -5.27 -13.39
C PRO A 41 -15.66 -5.81 -13.69
N ARG A 42 -16.15 -6.81 -12.94
CA ARG A 42 -17.53 -7.32 -12.97
C ARG A 42 -18.51 -6.50 -12.14
N ALA A 43 -18.09 -5.71 -11.16
CA ALA A 43 -18.94 -4.74 -10.46
C ALA A 43 -19.42 -3.62 -11.41
N ARG A 44 -18.73 -3.40 -12.55
CA ARG A 44 -19.17 -2.49 -13.61
C ARG A 44 -20.26 -3.08 -14.54
N ILE A 45 -20.63 -4.36 -14.39
CA ILE A 45 -21.60 -5.06 -15.26
C ILE A 45 -22.90 -5.41 -14.50
N ARG A 46 -23.25 -4.67 -13.44
CA ARG A 46 -24.60 -4.70 -12.83
C ARG A 46 -25.22 -3.30 -12.76
N HIS A 47 -25.36 -2.69 -13.92
CA HIS A 47 -26.31 -1.62 -14.21
C HIS A 47 -26.40 -1.62 -15.74
N ASP A 48 -27.39 -2.25 -16.38
CA ASP A 48 -28.81 -1.93 -16.30
C ASP A 48 -29.63 -3.10 -16.88
N PRO A 49 -30.71 -3.56 -16.25
CA PRO A 49 -31.75 -4.33 -16.91
C PRO A 49 -32.84 -3.38 -17.42
N ASN A 50 -32.78 -2.95 -18.67
CA ASN A 50 -33.97 -2.55 -19.44
C ASN A 50 -33.72 -2.49 -20.95
#